data_AF-J2ED67-F1
#
_entry.id   AF-J2ED67-F1
#
_cell.length_a   1.000
_cell.length_b   1.000
_cell.length_c   1.000
_cell.angle_alpha   90.00
_cell.angle_beta   90.00
_cell.angle_gamma   90.00
#
_symmetry.space_group_name_H-M   'P 1'
#
loop_
_entity.id
_entity.type
_entity.pdbx_description
1 polymer ?
#
loop_
_entity_poly.entity_id
_entity_poly.type
_entity_poly.pdbx_seq_one_letter_code
_entity_poly.pdbx_strand_id
1 'polypeptide(L)'
;MHKQSLIAAMSFSFYFAPATANTYSDLNTPDQSGYMWGKVYQQTKAACGALPQDLEDDYAKAIRLLSQASPEFAPTYQDGLRPSLKKDSPRSVEELEDLCIKGQVGLRTQVKLARYWFSAKW
;
A
#
# COMPACT_ATOMS: atom_id res chain seq x y z
N MET A 1 -16.85 -54.25 28.82
CA MET A 1 -17.30 -52.84 28.70
C MET A 1 -16.53 -52.01 29.71
N HIS A 2 -15.77 -51.01 29.26
CA HIS A 2 -15.65 -49.64 29.81
C HIS A 2 -14.45 -48.97 29.14
N LYS A 3 -14.75 -48.09 28.18
CA LYS A 3 -13.81 -47.11 27.61
C LYS A 3 -13.96 -45.84 28.45
N GLN A 4 -12.86 -45.31 28.98
CA GLN A 4 -12.82 -43.93 29.49
C GLN A 4 -11.72 -43.21 28.73
N SER A 5 -12.11 -42.41 27.74
CA SER A 5 -11.25 -41.44 27.08
C SER A 5 -11.39 -40.12 27.82
N LEU A 6 -10.31 -39.67 28.48
CA LEU A 6 -10.22 -38.35 29.08
C LEU A 6 -9.99 -37.32 27.97
N ILE A 7 -10.94 -36.41 27.78
CA ILE A 7 -10.79 -35.25 26.89
C ILE A 7 -10.14 -34.14 27.70
N ALA A 8 -8.88 -33.81 27.39
CA ALA A 8 -8.22 -32.62 27.91
C ALA A 8 -8.64 -31.40 27.07
N ALA A 9 -9.36 -30.46 27.68
CA ALA A 9 -9.73 -29.20 27.07
C ALA A 9 -8.49 -28.28 27.03
N MET A 10 -7.94 -28.05 25.84
CA MET A 10 -6.90 -27.04 25.64
C MET A 10 -7.54 -25.68 25.40
N SER A 11 -7.54 -24.83 26.43
CA SER A 11 -7.89 -23.43 26.36
C SER A 11 -6.83 -22.65 25.58
N PHE A 12 -7.16 -22.24 24.35
CA PHE A 12 -6.35 -21.32 23.55
C PHE A 12 -6.51 -19.89 24.09
N SER A 13 -5.55 -19.45 24.89
CA SER A 13 -5.40 -18.05 25.25
C SER A 13 -4.86 -17.28 24.03
N PHE A 14 -5.73 -16.54 23.34
CA PHE A 14 -5.32 -15.59 22.31
C PHE A 14 -4.63 -14.40 22.99
N TYR A 15 -3.30 -14.42 23.00
CA TYR A 15 -2.51 -13.23 23.28
C TYR A 15 -2.62 -12.28 22.08
N PHE A 16 -3.46 -11.26 22.19
CA PHE A 16 -3.39 -10.10 21.30
C PHE A 16 -2.12 -9.32 21.67
N ALA A 17 -1.02 -9.61 20.98
CA ALA A 17 0.14 -8.73 21.00
C ALA A 17 -0.24 -7.44 20.23
N PRO A 18 -0.04 -6.25 20.79
CA PRO A 18 -0.22 -5.01 20.05
C PRO A 18 0.87 -4.96 18.99
N ALA A 19 0.46 -5.04 17.71
CA ALA A 19 1.37 -4.88 16.59
C ALA A 19 2.03 -3.49 16.69
N THR A 20 3.30 -3.47 17.07
CA THR A 20 4.11 -2.26 17.05
C THR A 20 4.38 -1.89 15.59
N ALA A 21 4.03 -0.67 15.22
CA ALA A 21 4.12 -0.12 13.86
C ALA A 21 5.57 0.13 13.38
N ASN A 22 6.50 -0.81 13.61
CA ASN A 22 7.93 -0.61 13.37
C ASN A 22 8.63 -1.70 12.52
N THR A 23 7.90 -2.47 11.73
CA THR A 23 8.51 -3.38 10.75
C THR A 23 7.91 -3.16 9.38
N TYR A 24 8.26 -2.02 8.77
CA TYR A 24 8.02 -1.73 7.35
C TYR A 24 9.14 -2.32 6.44
N SER A 25 9.88 -3.33 6.93
CA SER A 25 11.03 -3.92 6.22
C SER A 25 10.74 -5.29 5.59
N ASP A 26 9.52 -5.82 5.72
CA ASP A 26 9.18 -7.13 5.15
C ASP A 26 8.53 -6.97 3.77
N LEU A 27 9.39 -6.76 2.76
CA LEU A 27 9.03 -6.56 1.34
C LEU A 27 8.38 -7.80 0.68
N ASN A 28 8.13 -8.89 1.41
CA ASN A 28 7.72 -10.17 0.84
C ASN A 28 6.23 -10.49 0.96
N THR A 29 5.44 -9.65 1.64
CA THR A 29 3.98 -9.70 1.51
C THR A 29 3.55 -8.49 0.69
N PRO A 30 2.95 -8.67 -0.51
CA PRO A 30 2.32 -7.55 -1.19
C PRO A 30 1.34 -6.92 -0.21
N ASP A 31 1.58 -5.67 0.17
CA ASP A 31 0.65 -4.93 0.99
C ASP A 31 -0.71 -4.94 0.27
N GLN A 32 -1.65 -5.74 0.79
CA GLN A 32 -3.02 -5.79 0.28
C GLN A 32 -3.78 -4.51 0.69
N SER A 33 -3.22 -3.72 1.62
CA SER A 33 -3.73 -2.41 1.91
C SER A 33 -3.31 -1.42 0.82
N GLY A 34 -4.19 -0.49 0.50
CA GLY A 34 -3.89 0.62 -0.39
C GLY A 34 -2.97 1.65 0.25
N TYR A 35 -2.58 1.51 1.52
CA TYR A 35 -1.84 2.53 2.27
C TYR A 35 -0.54 2.92 1.57
N MET A 36 0.30 1.95 1.18
CA MET A 36 1.55 2.29 0.49
C MET A 36 1.36 2.84 -0.89
N TRP A 37 0.32 2.41 -1.59
CA TRP A 37 -0.03 2.98 -2.88
C TRP A 37 -0.33 4.48 -2.72
N GLY A 38 -1.13 4.83 -1.70
CA GLY A 38 -1.41 6.23 -1.35
C GLY A 38 -0.16 7.01 -0.96
N LYS A 39 0.70 6.42 -0.10
CA LYS A 39 1.95 7.07 0.33
C LYS A 39 2.90 7.35 -0.83
N VAL A 40 3.13 6.37 -1.69
CA VAL A 40 4.00 6.51 -2.86
C VAL A 40 3.45 7.56 -3.82
N TYR A 41 2.14 7.53 -4.10
CA TYR A 41 1.49 8.54 -4.94
C TYR A 41 1.66 9.95 -4.37
N GLN A 42 1.35 10.14 -3.08
CA GLN A 42 1.44 11.45 -2.43
C GLN A 42 2.88 11.98 -2.38
N GLN A 43 3.86 11.13 -2.06
CA GLN A 43 5.28 11.51 -2.05
C GLN A 43 5.78 11.87 -3.45
N THR A 44 5.39 11.09 -4.46
CA THR A 44 5.78 11.34 -5.84
C THR A 44 5.19 12.65 -6.35
N LYS A 45 3.89 12.89 -6.09
CA LYS A 45 3.22 14.13 -6.49
C LYS A 45 3.83 15.36 -5.81
N ALA A 46 4.19 15.25 -4.54
CA ALA A 46 4.88 16.32 -3.82
C ALA A 46 6.28 16.61 -4.39
N ALA A 47 7.04 15.57 -4.77
CA ALA A 47 8.37 15.74 -5.36
C ALA A 47 8.33 16.31 -6.77
N CYS A 48 7.37 15.89 -7.60
CA CYS A 48 7.24 16.35 -8.99
C CYS A 48 6.52 17.71 -9.15
N GLY A 49 5.75 18.13 -8.15
CA GLY A 49 4.80 19.26 -8.27
C GLY A 49 3.55 18.90 -9.08
N ALA A 50 3.74 18.36 -10.30
CA ALA A 50 2.69 17.80 -11.13
C ALA A 50 3.17 16.49 -11.80
N LEU A 51 2.27 15.52 -11.93
CA LEU A 51 2.55 14.28 -12.65
C LEU A 51 2.08 14.38 -14.10
N PRO A 52 2.67 13.60 -15.03
CA PRO A 52 2.14 13.46 -16.38
C PRO A 52 0.68 13.00 -16.35
N GLN A 53 -0.20 13.64 -17.13
CA GLN A 53 -1.65 13.37 -17.11
C GLN A 53 -1.98 11.91 -17.46
N ASP A 54 -1.26 11.33 -18.43
CA ASP A 54 -1.41 9.92 -18.82
C ASP A 54 -1.19 8.98 -17.63
N LEU A 55 -0.19 9.29 -16.81
CA LEU A 55 0.15 8.54 -15.62
C LEU A 55 -0.91 8.70 -14.53
N GLU A 56 -1.43 9.92 -14.31
CA GLU A 56 -2.48 10.13 -13.31
C GLU A 56 -3.77 9.40 -13.68
N ASP A 57 -4.18 9.44 -14.95
CA ASP A 57 -5.41 8.79 -15.43
C ASP A 57 -5.30 7.25 -15.30
N ASP A 58 -4.17 6.69 -15.73
CA ASP A 58 -3.89 5.27 -15.61
C ASP A 58 -3.82 4.82 -14.14
N TYR A 59 -3.23 5.64 -13.28
CA TYR A 59 -3.12 5.35 -11.85
C TYR A 59 -4.50 5.42 -11.18
N ALA A 60 -5.32 6.42 -11.47
CA ALA A 60 -6.68 6.54 -10.95
C ALA A 60 -7.54 5.34 -11.35
N LYS A 61 -7.39 4.87 -12.60
CA LYS A 61 -8.04 3.65 -13.09
C LYS A 61 -7.58 2.40 -12.32
N ALA A 62 -6.28 2.26 -12.06
CA ALA A 62 -5.74 1.17 -11.24
C ALA A 62 -6.32 1.19 -9.82
N ILE A 63 -6.34 2.34 -9.15
CA ILE A 63 -6.92 2.51 -7.81
C ILE A 63 -8.39 2.13 -7.79
N ARG A 64 -9.17 2.55 -8.79
CA ARG A 64 -10.59 2.17 -8.91
C ARG A 64 -10.77 0.65 -8.99
N LEU A 65 -10.00 -0.04 -9.83
CA LEU A 65 -10.11 -1.49 -10.00
C LEU A 65 -9.68 -2.25 -8.74
N LEU A 66 -8.60 -1.80 -8.08
CA LEU A 66 -8.15 -2.37 -6.81
C LEU A 66 -9.19 -2.18 -5.70
N SER A 67 -9.77 -0.98 -5.61
CA SER A 67 -10.84 -0.65 -4.65
C SER A 67 -12.11 -1.49 -4.85
N GLN A 68 -12.42 -1.86 -6.09
CA GLN A 68 -13.55 -2.74 -6.40
C GLN A 68 -13.25 -4.21 -6.07
N ALA A 69 -11.99 -4.61 -6.18
CA ALA A 69 -11.56 -5.99 -5.93
C ALA A 69 -11.32 -6.29 -4.45
N SER A 70 -11.01 -5.26 -3.65
CA SER A 70 -10.65 -5.38 -2.24
C SER A 70 -11.36 -4.26 -1.43
N PRO A 71 -12.27 -4.62 -0.51
CA PRO A 71 -12.99 -3.64 0.31
C PRO A 71 -12.09 -2.88 1.29
N GLU A 72 -10.97 -3.46 1.69
CA GLU A 72 -9.96 -2.84 2.57
C GLU A 72 -9.00 -1.89 1.84
N PHE A 73 -8.90 -1.99 0.51
CA PHE A 73 -7.94 -1.19 -0.27
C PHE A 73 -8.27 0.31 -0.26
N ALA A 74 -9.52 0.67 -0.56
CA ALA A 74 -9.89 2.09 -0.71
C ALA A 74 -9.72 2.90 0.59
N PRO A 75 -10.19 2.43 1.77
CA PRO A 75 -9.99 3.16 3.02
C PRO A 75 -8.51 3.36 3.35
N THR A 76 -7.70 2.32 3.20
CA THR A 76 -6.27 2.38 3.52
C THR A 76 -5.49 3.23 2.51
N TYR A 77 -5.87 3.23 1.23
CA TYR A 77 -5.34 4.16 0.24
C TYR A 77 -5.57 5.63 0.63
N GLN A 78 -6.79 5.98 1.05
CA GLN A 78 -7.11 7.33 1.50
C GLN A 78 -6.30 7.72 2.74
N ASP A 79 -6.07 6.79 3.67
CA ASP A 79 -5.18 7.03 4.81
C ASP A 79 -3.73 7.29 4.37
N GLY A 80 -3.27 6.60 3.32
CA GLY A 80 -1.94 6.78 2.73
C GLY A 80 -1.74 8.12 2.02
N LEU A 81 -2.82 8.72 1.50
CA LEU A 81 -2.77 10.05 0.88
C LEU A 81 -2.56 11.18 1.89
N ARG A 82 -2.78 10.92 3.19
CA ARG A 82 -2.63 11.96 4.21
C ARG A 82 -1.17 12.44 4.28
N PRO A 83 -0.93 13.77 4.23
CA PRO A 83 0.39 14.32 4.44
C PRO A 83 0.99 13.84 5.76
N SER A 84 2.30 13.57 5.77
CA SER A 84 3.00 13.27 7.02
C SER A 84 3.00 14.51 7.91
N LEU A 85 2.66 14.35 9.18
CA LEU A 85 2.81 15.41 10.18
C LEU A 85 4.28 15.64 10.57
N LYS A 86 5.18 14.72 10.20
CA LYS A 86 6.62 14.91 10.40
C LYS A 86 7.14 15.90 9.37
N LYS A 87 7.78 16.96 9.86
CA LYS A 87 8.52 17.90 9.03
C LYS A 87 9.74 17.18 8.48
N ASP A 88 9.69 16.80 7.21
CA ASP A 88 10.85 16.27 6.50
C ASP A 88 11.95 17.35 6.47
N SER A 89 13.21 16.92 6.50
CA SER A 89 14.33 17.82 6.25
C SER A 89 14.17 18.47 4.86
N PRO A 90 14.55 19.75 4.69
CA PRO A 90 14.59 20.36 3.37
C PRO A 90 15.44 19.47 2.44
N ARG A 91 14.89 19.13 1.27
CA ARG A 91 15.60 18.38 0.23
C ARG A 91 16.19 19.35 -0.78
N SER A 92 17.33 19.01 -1.36
CA SER A 92 17.89 19.76 -2.49
C SER A 92 17.02 19.63 -3.74
N VAL A 93 17.25 20.47 -4.74
CA VAL A 93 16.52 20.39 -6.02
C VAL A 93 16.82 19.07 -6.72
N GLU A 94 18.08 18.64 -6.69
CA GLU A 94 18.54 17.38 -7.30
C GLU A 94 17.91 16.16 -6.61
N GLU A 95 17.78 16.19 -5.28
CA GLU A 95 17.10 15.13 -4.53
C GLU A 95 15.60 15.07 -4.86
N LEU A 96 14.94 16.23 -5.04
CA LEU A 96 13.54 16.28 -5.43
C LEU A 96 13.33 15.77 -6.86
N GLU A 97 14.22 16.10 -7.78
CA GLU A 97 14.18 15.62 -9.16
C GLU A 97 14.37 14.10 -9.22
N ASP A 98 15.37 13.55 -8.51
CA ASP A 98 15.60 12.11 -8.44
C ASP A 98 14.40 11.36 -7.83
N LEU A 99 13.82 11.89 -6.75
CA LEU A 99 12.61 11.33 -6.14
C LEU A 99 11.41 11.39 -7.09
N CYS A 100 11.27 12.48 -7.85
CA CYS A 100 10.22 12.60 -8.85
C CYS A 100 10.37 11.52 -9.94
N ILE A 101 11.56 11.37 -10.52
CA ILE A 101 11.84 10.40 -11.59
C ILE A 101 11.60 8.98 -11.07
N LYS A 102 12.19 8.62 -9.93
CA LYS A 102 12.02 7.28 -9.33
C LYS A 102 10.57 7.01 -8.94
N GLY A 103 9.88 8.00 -8.39
CA GLY A 103 8.47 7.90 -8.04
C GLY A 103 7.58 7.66 -9.26
N GLN A 104 7.78 8.38 -10.36
CA GLN A 104 7.05 8.15 -11.61
C GLN A 104 7.26 6.73 -12.15
N VAL A 105 8.49 6.20 -12.09
CA VAL A 105 8.80 4.82 -12.48
C VAL A 105 8.05 3.81 -11.58
N GLY A 106 8.01 4.07 -10.27
CA GLY A 106 7.25 3.27 -9.31
C GLY A 106 5.75 3.25 -9.62
N LEU A 107 5.14 4.41 -9.84
CA LEU A 107 3.73 4.52 -10.19
C LEU A 107 3.40 3.81 -11.52
N ARG A 108 4.25 3.95 -12.54
CA ARG A 108 4.09 3.23 -13.82
C ARG A 108 4.19 1.71 -13.63
N THR A 109 5.03 1.25 -12.72
CA THR A 109 5.14 -0.18 -12.37
C THR A 109 3.87 -0.68 -11.68
N GLN A 110 3.34 0.08 -10.74
CA GLN A 110 2.05 -0.20 -10.09
C GLN A 110 0.89 -0.27 -11.10
N VAL A 111 0.82 0.67 -12.05
CA VAL A 111 -0.14 0.64 -13.17
C VAL A 111 0.01 -0.64 -14.00
N LYS A 112 1.25 -1.04 -14.35
CA LYS A 112 1.50 -2.27 -15.12
C LYS A 112 1.01 -3.52 -14.37
N LEU A 113 1.22 -3.59 -13.05
CA LEU A 113 0.73 -4.68 -12.22
C LEU A 113 -0.81 -4.70 -12.18
N ALA A 114 -1.45 -3.55 -11.98
CA ALA A 114 -2.91 -3.47 -12.02
C ALA A 114 -3.48 -3.86 -13.40
N ARG A 115 -2.84 -3.43 -14.49
CA ARG A 115 -3.18 -3.88 -15.86
C ARG A 115 -3.09 -5.38 -16.02
N TYR A 116 -2.05 -6.00 -15.45
CA TYR A 116 -1.87 -7.44 -15.51
C TYR A 116 -2.98 -8.18 -14.74
N TRP A 117 -3.28 -7.76 -13.51
CA TRP A 117 -4.32 -8.38 -12.68
C TRP A 117 -5.75 -8.16 -13.21
N PHE A 118 -6.00 -7.01 -13.81
CA PHE A 118 -7.32 -6.60 -14.30
C PHE A 118 -7.39 -6.51 -15.83
N SER A 119 -6.63 -7.33 -16.54
CA SER A 119 -6.50 -7.29 -18.00
C SER A 119 -7.84 -7.30 -18.75
N ALA A 120 -8.81 -8.10 -18.29
CA ALA A 120 -10.15 -8.16 -18.88
C ALA A 120 -11.04 -6.93 -18.61
N LYS A 121 -10.69 -6.11 -17.61
CA LYS A 121 -11.48 -4.95 -17.13
C LYS A 121 -10.78 -3.62 -17.33
N TRP A 122 -9.60 -3.60 -17.96
CA TRP A 122 -8.82 -2.38 -18.13
C TRP A 122 -9.51 -1.44 -19.11
#